data_AF-G8T775-F1
#
_entry.id   AF-G8T775-F1
#
_cell.length_a   1.000
_cell.length_b   1.000
_cell.length_c   1.000
_cell.angle_alpha   90.00
_cell.angle_beta   90.00
_cell.angle_gamma   90.00
#
_symmetry.space_group_name_H-M   'P 1'
#
loop_
_entity.id
_entity.type
_entity.pdbx_description
1 polymer ?
#
loop_
_entity_poly.entity_id
_entity_poly.type
_entity_poly.pdbx_seq_one_letter_code
_entity_poly.pdbx_strand_id
1 'polypeptide(L)'
;MSSISIENWGTLYDRYKDNGRQRKILSLDGGGMRGIITLEILHDMEQKLKKELNKEDDFVLSDFFDYIGGTSTGAIIAAGLSRGMRVQQLLDFYIDKGEAMFDPAFLLNKVKYFYNEGSLLKELKNTFGDKDIDVLSGDFKTLLLVVTMNRSTDSPWPISNNPDAKYNDRKRLDCNLRIPLYQLVRASTAAPAYFKPETLQWDPGNPEKTFVFVDGGVTPYNNPAFLLYKMATQAPYKLGWKTGEKNLLIVSVGTGSAPSPGAYGNIVNTLKNIPTNLMYTMQVDQDINCRTVGRCIYGAPIDREMGDLIPLDENSKVLPLENDANRHFSYIRYNADLSEEGLADLKLTGIDSDKVREMDSVKHIQDLQTIGKAVGATQVNVAAHFANFLNGTSV
;
A
#
# COMPACT_ATOMS: atom_id res chain seq x y z
N MET A 1 15.86 -2.99 24.16
CA MET A 1 15.38 -3.60 22.90
C MET A 1 15.51 -5.10 23.06
N SER A 2 14.47 -5.88 22.79
CA SER A 2 14.61 -7.34 22.72
C SER A 2 15.53 -7.67 21.54
N SER A 3 16.53 -8.52 21.76
CA SER A 3 17.36 -9.02 20.67
C SER A 3 16.51 -9.88 19.74
N ILE A 4 16.43 -9.50 18.46
CA ILE A 4 15.84 -10.33 17.40
C ILE A 4 16.54 -11.69 17.37
N SER A 5 15.78 -12.79 17.28
CA SER A 5 16.33 -14.16 17.21
C SER A 5 16.18 -14.77 15.82
N ILE A 6 17.18 -15.55 15.38
CA ILE A 6 17.11 -16.27 14.11
C ILE A 6 15.98 -17.31 14.10
N GLU A 7 15.65 -17.88 15.27
CA GLU A 7 14.56 -18.85 15.43
C GLU A 7 13.18 -18.26 15.10
N ASN A 8 12.96 -16.98 15.40
CA ASN A 8 11.69 -16.31 15.13
C ASN A 8 11.64 -15.65 13.75
N TRP A 9 12.79 -15.20 13.24
CA TRP A 9 12.86 -14.38 12.02
C TRP A 9 13.32 -15.13 10.78
N GLY A 10 13.91 -16.32 10.91
CA GLY A 10 14.29 -17.16 9.77
C GLY A 10 15.19 -16.43 8.78
N THR A 11 14.84 -16.51 7.50
CA THR A 11 15.59 -15.86 6.40
C THR A 11 15.60 -14.34 6.49
N LEU A 12 14.66 -13.73 7.22
CA LEU A 12 14.60 -12.29 7.44
C LEU A 12 15.58 -11.83 8.53
N TYR A 13 16.14 -12.73 9.35
CA TYR A 13 17.01 -12.39 10.47
C TYR A 13 18.15 -11.45 10.08
N ASP A 14 18.91 -11.79 9.04
CA ASP A 14 20.08 -10.99 8.63
C ASP A 14 19.70 -9.59 8.15
N ARG A 15 18.51 -9.45 7.58
CA ARG A 15 17.96 -8.16 7.15
C ARG A 15 17.60 -7.27 8.33
N TYR A 16 17.05 -7.82 9.41
CA TYR A 16 16.49 -7.04 10.52
C TYR A 16 17.33 -7.00 11.81
N LYS A 17 18.36 -7.83 11.95
CA LYS A 17 19.21 -7.88 13.16
C LYS A 17 19.95 -6.57 13.47
N ASP A 18 20.26 -5.77 12.45
CA ASP A 18 20.95 -4.49 12.60
C ASP A 18 19.96 -3.31 12.66
N ASN A 19 19.79 -2.74 13.85
CA ASN A 19 18.97 -1.55 14.08
C ASN A 19 19.64 -0.23 13.65
N GLY A 20 20.93 -0.25 13.30
CA GLY A 20 21.68 0.91 12.79
C GLY A 20 21.56 1.10 11.28
N ARG A 21 21.13 0.08 10.54
CA ARG A 21 20.91 0.13 9.08
C ARG A 21 19.79 1.12 8.74
N GLN A 22 19.96 1.85 7.63
CA GLN A 22 18.89 2.64 7.04
C GLN A 22 17.71 1.75 6.65
N ARG A 23 16.49 2.18 6.99
CA ARG A 23 15.26 1.46 6.72
C ARG A 23 14.41 2.16 5.67
N LYS A 24 13.79 1.36 4.80
CA LYS A 24 12.98 1.85 3.68
C LYS A 24 11.59 1.22 3.74
N ILE A 25 10.57 2.05 3.76
CA ILE A 25 9.16 1.66 3.82
C ILE A 25 8.50 1.99 2.48
N LEU A 26 7.70 1.06 1.96
CA LEU A 26 6.81 1.29 0.84
C LEU A 26 5.35 1.19 1.32
N SER A 27 4.58 2.25 1.10
CA SER A 27 3.17 2.35 1.46
C SER A 27 2.32 2.42 0.19
N LEU A 28 1.30 1.57 0.11
CA LEU A 28 0.47 1.41 -1.08
C LEU A 28 -1.00 1.65 -0.73
N ASP A 29 -1.61 2.61 -1.40
CA ASP A 29 -2.98 3.00 -1.09
C ASP A 29 -4.03 2.01 -1.62
N GLY A 30 -5.23 2.06 -1.05
CA GLY A 30 -6.41 1.40 -1.60
C GLY A 30 -7.09 2.23 -2.70
N GLY A 31 -7.69 1.54 -3.67
CA GLY A 31 -8.40 2.20 -4.78
C GLY A 31 -8.97 1.31 -5.89
N GLY A 32 -9.17 0.01 -5.65
CA GLY A 32 -9.74 -0.93 -6.65
C GLY A 32 -8.85 -1.13 -7.88
N MET A 33 -9.44 -1.10 -9.08
CA MET A 33 -8.74 -1.26 -10.36
C MET A 33 -7.70 -0.19 -10.63
N ARG A 34 -7.81 0.98 -9.97
CA ARG A 34 -6.81 2.05 -10.06
C ARG A 34 -5.45 1.67 -9.47
N GLY A 35 -5.33 0.50 -8.84
CA GLY A 35 -4.04 -0.12 -8.51
C GLY A 35 -3.11 -0.31 -9.71
N ILE A 36 -3.64 -0.33 -10.94
CA ILE A 36 -2.84 -0.32 -12.17
C ILE A 36 -1.97 0.94 -12.26
N ILE A 37 -2.49 2.11 -11.86
CA ILE A 37 -1.71 3.35 -11.81
C ILE A 37 -0.53 3.16 -10.84
N THR A 38 -0.80 2.63 -9.65
CA THR A 38 0.23 2.32 -8.65
C THR A 38 1.29 1.37 -9.23
N LEU A 39 0.88 0.29 -9.90
CA LEU A 39 1.80 -0.69 -10.48
C LEU A 39 2.68 -0.11 -11.58
N GLU A 40 2.16 0.74 -12.46
CA GLU A 40 2.97 1.39 -13.50
C GLU A 40 3.98 2.40 -12.90
N ILE A 41 3.59 3.14 -11.86
CA ILE A 41 4.51 4.00 -11.10
C ILE A 41 5.62 3.17 -10.44
N LEU A 42 5.25 2.05 -9.81
CA LEU A 42 6.20 1.12 -9.19
C LEU A 42 7.10 0.45 -10.23
N HIS A 43 6.60 0.16 -11.43
CA HIS A 43 7.37 -0.45 -12.50
C HIS A 43 8.48 0.50 -12.96
N ASP A 44 8.15 1.76 -13.20
CA ASP A 44 9.13 2.79 -13.53
C ASP A 44 10.14 3.01 -12.38
N MET A 45 9.69 3.01 -11.12
CA MET A 45 10.57 3.05 -9.95
C MET A 45 11.52 1.85 -9.87
N GLU A 46 11.03 0.63 -10.12
CA GLU A 46 11.84 -0.59 -10.12
C GLU A 46 12.92 -0.52 -11.20
N GLN A 47 12.58 -0.08 -12.41
CA GLN A 47 13.58 0.09 -13.50
C GLN A 47 14.62 1.16 -13.19
N LYS A 48 14.19 2.31 -12.65
CA LYS A 48 15.10 3.40 -12.28
C LYS A 48 16.00 2.99 -11.11
N LEU A 49 15.48 2.33 -10.08
CA LEU A 49 16.28 1.78 -8.98
C LEU A 49 17.28 0.73 -9.47
N LYS A 50 16.84 -0.20 -10.33
CA LYS A 50 17.73 -1.21 -10.94
C LYS A 50 18.93 -0.55 -11.62
N LYS A 51 18.67 0.50 -12.41
CA LYS A 51 19.71 1.26 -13.12
C LYS A 51 20.62 2.02 -12.15
N GLU A 52 20.06 2.80 -11.24
CA GLU A 52 20.84 3.63 -10.29
C GLU A 52 21.69 2.79 -9.33
N LEU A 53 21.22 1.60 -8.95
CA LEU A 53 21.94 0.68 -8.08
C LEU A 53 22.86 -0.30 -8.84
N ASN A 54 22.91 -0.19 -10.18
CA ASN A 54 23.66 -1.08 -11.06
C ASN A 54 23.40 -2.57 -10.74
N LYS A 55 22.12 -2.94 -10.67
CA LYS A 55 21.63 -4.29 -10.37
C LYS A 55 21.23 -5.05 -11.62
N GLU A 56 21.23 -6.38 -11.50
CA GLU A 56 20.87 -7.32 -12.56
C GLU A 56 19.35 -7.39 -12.79
N ASP A 57 18.95 -8.12 -13.82
CA ASP A 57 17.55 -8.26 -14.26
C ASP A 57 16.63 -9.03 -13.29
N ASP A 58 17.17 -9.59 -12.21
CA ASP A 58 16.41 -10.23 -11.13
C ASP A 58 16.07 -9.30 -9.97
N PHE A 59 16.54 -8.04 -10.00
CA PHE A 59 16.20 -7.02 -9.01
C PHE A 59 14.68 -6.83 -8.91
N VAL A 60 14.18 -6.92 -7.67
CA VAL A 60 12.80 -6.59 -7.33
C VAL A 60 12.74 -5.55 -6.21
N LEU A 61 11.61 -4.85 -6.10
CA LEU A 61 11.43 -3.82 -5.07
C LEU A 61 11.67 -4.31 -3.63
N SER A 62 11.42 -5.59 -3.33
CA SER A 62 11.72 -6.18 -2.02
C SER A 62 13.20 -6.44 -1.75
N ASP A 63 14.09 -6.23 -2.72
CA ASP A 63 15.53 -6.18 -2.47
C ASP A 63 15.96 -4.78 -1.96
N PHE A 64 15.12 -3.76 -2.20
CA PHE A 64 15.36 -2.39 -1.76
C PHE A 64 14.58 -1.99 -0.50
N PHE A 65 13.28 -2.31 -0.44
CA PHE A 65 12.41 -1.97 0.68
C PHE A 65 12.49 -2.99 1.82
N ASP A 66 12.35 -2.53 3.06
CA ASP A 66 12.38 -3.35 4.28
C ASP A 66 10.97 -3.66 4.80
N TYR A 67 9.99 -2.81 4.56
CA TYR A 67 8.63 -3.01 5.05
C TYR A 67 7.64 -2.45 4.04
N ILE A 68 6.81 -3.33 3.49
CA ILE A 68 5.84 -2.99 2.47
C ILE A 68 4.45 -3.14 3.09
N GLY A 69 3.65 -2.10 3.05
CA GLY A 69 2.30 -2.12 3.58
C GLY A 69 1.27 -1.62 2.59
N GLY A 70 0.06 -2.16 2.69
CA GLY A 70 -1.00 -1.75 1.79
C GLY A 70 -2.40 -1.96 2.34
N THR A 71 -3.33 -1.25 1.69
CA THR A 71 -4.77 -1.28 2.00
C THR A 71 -5.54 -1.65 0.75
N SER A 72 -6.52 -2.56 0.84
CA SER A 72 -7.33 -3.00 -0.30
C SER A 72 -6.46 -3.54 -1.45
N THR A 73 -6.63 -3.03 -2.68
CA THR A 73 -5.73 -3.29 -3.81
C THR A 73 -4.25 -3.15 -3.44
N GLY A 74 -3.89 -2.14 -2.63
CA GLY A 74 -2.53 -1.97 -2.13
C GLY A 74 -2.05 -3.14 -1.27
N ALA A 75 -2.94 -3.83 -0.56
CA ALA A 75 -2.61 -5.03 0.21
C ALA A 75 -2.30 -6.23 -0.70
N ILE A 76 -3.00 -6.38 -1.84
CA ILE A 76 -2.67 -7.39 -2.86
C ILE A 76 -1.24 -7.14 -3.37
N ILE A 77 -0.97 -5.89 -3.78
CA ILE A 77 0.34 -5.50 -4.30
C ILE A 77 1.42 -5.67 -3.23
N ALA A 78 1.19 -5.21 -2.00
CA ALA A 78 2.13 -5.32 -0.88
C ALA A 78 2.47 -6.78 -0.56
N ALA A 79 1.47 -7.68 -0.56
CA ALA A 79 1.68 -9.10 -0.30
C ALA A 79 2.55 -9.75 -1.38
N GLY A 80 2.31 -9.44 -2.66
CA GLY A 80 3.12 -9.96 -3.77
C GLY A 80 4.56 -9.44 -3.72
N LEU A 81 4.74 -8.13 -3.59
CA LEU A 81 6.08 -7.53 -3.51
C LEU A 81 6.86 -8.04 -2.29
N SER A 82 6.19 -8.19 -1.13
CA SER A 82 6.81 -8.74 0.08
C SER A 82 7.30 -10.17 -0.07
N ARG A 83 6.70 -10.93 -1.00
CA ARG A 83 7.13 -12.28 -1.37
C ARG A 83 8.12 -12.33 -2.53
N GLY A 84 8.58 -11.19 -3.02
CA GLY A 84 9.55 -11.14 -4.11
C GLY A 84 8.98 -11.24 -5.52
N MET A 85 7.67 -11.05 -5.70
CA MET A 85 7.09 -10.92 -7.04
C MET A 85 7.60 -9.64 -7.72
N ARG A 86 7.87 -9.73 -9.03
CA ARG A 86 8.17 -8.57 -9.87
C ARG A 86 6.93 -7.70 -10.02
N VAL A 87 7.10 -6.39 -10.17
CA VAL A 87 5.97 -5.48 -10.41
C VAL A 87 5.19 -5.90 -11.66
N GLN A 88 5.88 -6.36 -12.71
CA GLN A 88 5.24 -6.84 -13.95
C GLN A 88 4.28 -8.00 -13.70
N GLN A 89 4.63 -8.97 -12.84
CA GLN A 89 3.75 -10.12 -12.56
C GLN A 89 2.45 -9.68 -11.88
N LEU A 90 2.52 -8.64 -11.05
CA LEU A 90 1.34 -8.05 -10.42
C LEU A 90 0.53 -7.25 -11.43
N LEU A 91 1.17 -6.56 -12.37
CA LEU A 91 0.48 -5.87 -13.46
C LEU A 91 -0.29 -6.86 -14.34
N ASP A 92 0.35 -7.96 -14.76
CA ASP A 92 -0.26 -9.03 -15.55
C ASP A 92 -1.47 -9.64 -14.80
N PHE A 93 -1.35 -9.83 -13.49
CA PHE A 93 -2.47 -10.28 -12.64
C PHE A 93 -3.69 -9.35 -12.75
N TYR A 94 -3.51 -8.02 -12.72
CA TYR A 94 -4.63 -7.09 -12.86
C TYR A 94 -5.17 -7.00 -14.30
N ILE A 95 -4.31 -7.08 -15.31
CA ILE A 95 -4.72 -7.02 -16.72
C ILE A 95 -5.51 -8.28 -17.09
N ASP A 96 -4.98 -9.45 -16.76
CA ASP A 96 -5.56 -10.74 -17.18
C ASP A 96 -6.79 -11.14 -16.35
N LYS A 97 -6.84 -10.72 -15.08
CA LYS A 97 -7.87 -11.17 -14.12
C LYS A 97 -8.78 -10.05 -13.63
N GLY A 98 -8.47 -8.78 -13.93
CA GLY A 98 -9.21 -7.62 -13.44
C GLY A 98 -10.70 -7.65 -13.78
N GLU A 99 -11.05 -8.01 -15.02
CA GLU A 99 -12.44 -8.12 -15.43
C GLU A 99 -13.20 -9.19 -14.65
N ALA A 100 -12.60 -10.37 -14.49
CA ALA A 100 -13.20 -11.44 -13.70
C ALA A 100 -13.30 -11.08 -12.21
N MET A 101 -12.40 -10.27 -11.68
CA MET A 101 -12.31 -9.92 -10.25
C MET A 101 -13.20 -8.74 -9.86
N PHE A 102 -13.39 -7.75 -10.74
CA PHE A 102 -13.93 -6.44 -10.38
C PHE A 102 -15.12 -5.96 -11.23
N ASP A 103 -15.57 -6.66 -12.28
CA ASP A 103 -16.76 -6.25 -13.04
C ASP A 103 -18.08 -6.65 -12.33
N PRO A 104 -18.89 -5.69 -11.84
CA PRO A 104 -20.17 -5.99 -11.19
C PRO A 104 -21.18 -6.68 -12.11
N ALA A 105 -21.19 -6.40 -13.42
CA ALA A 105 -22.11 -7.02 -14.38
C ALA A 105 -21.77 -8.51 -14.61
N PHE A 106 -20.48 -8.83 -14.62
CA PHE A 106 -20.01 -10.22 -14.61
C PHE A 106 -20.38 -10.94 -13.30
N LEU A 107 -20.32 -10.24 -12.17
CA LEU A 107 -20.73 -10.76 -10.86
C LEU A 107 -22.25 -10.99 -10.74
N LEU A 108 -23.07 -10.09 -11.31
CA LEU A 108 -24.54 -10.20 -11.35
C LEU A 108 -25.03 -11.31 -12.30
N ASN A 109 -24.39 -11.49 -13.46
CA ASN A 109 -24.75 -12.56 -14.41
C ASN A 109 -24.43 -13.98 -13.89
N LYS A 110 -23.63 -14.11 -12.82
CA LYS A 110 -23.32 -15.38 -12.13
C LYS A 110 -24.18 -15.66 -10.89
N VAL A 111 -25.25 -14.89 -10.65
CA VAL A 111 -26.20 -15.12 -9.54
C VAL A 111 -26.87 -16.51 -9.59
N LYS A 112 -26.83 -17.24 -10.71
CA LYS A 112 -27.28 -18.66 -10.76
C LYS A 112 -26.31 -19.68 -10.15
N TYR A 113 -25.11 -19.28 -9.69
CA TYR A 113 -24.09 -20.17 -9.11
C TYR A 113 -23.62 -19.68 -7.73
N PHE A 114 -24.56 -19.43 -6.81
CA PHE A 114 -24.31 -19.03 -5.41
C PHE A 114 -23.54 -20.07 -4.54
N TYR A 115 -22.84 -21.02 -5.15
CA TYR A 115 -22.10 -22.10 -4.49
C TYR A 115 -20.63 -22.28 -4.91
N ASN A 116 -20.06 -21.40 -5.76
CA ASN A 116 -18.63 -21.47 -6.05
C ASN A 116 -17.90 -20.20 -5.60
N GLU A 117 -16.82 -20.42 -4.86
CA GLU A 117 -15.79 -19.44 -4.48
C GLU A 117 -15.58 -18.37 -5.57
N GLY A 118 -15.72 -17.09 -5.21
CA GLY A 118 -15.61 -15.99 -6.17
C GLY A 118 -14.28 -16.01 -6.93
N SER A 119 -14.27 -15.55 -8.18
CA SER A 119 -13.07 -15.43 -9.03
C SER A 119 -11.88 -14.81 -8.29
N LEU A 120 -12.09 -13.70 -7.57
CA LEU A 120 -11.08 -13.07 -6.72
C LEU A 120 -10.50 -14.03 -5.67
N LEU A 121 -11.35 -14.76 -4.94
CA LEU A 121 -10.89 -15.70 -3.91
C LEU A 121 -10.00 -16.78 -4.53
N LYS A 122 -10.43 -17.35 -5.67
CA LYS A 122 -9.67 -18.37 -6.38
C LYS A 122 -8.30 -17.85 -6.83
N GLU A 123 -8.25 -16.66 -7.42
CA GLU A 123 -6.98 -16.08 -7.88
C GLU A 123 -6.06 -15.69 -6.72
N LEU A 124 -6.62 -15.18 -5.60
CA LEU A 124 -5.84 -14.92 -4.38
C LEU A 124 -5.25 -16.22 -3.79
N LYS A 125 -6.03 -17.30 -3.76
CA LYS A 125 -5.54 -18.63 -3.34
C LYS A 125 -4.46 -19.17 -4.28
N ASN A 126 -4.64 -19.03 -5.59
CA ASN A 126 -3.64 -19.46 -6.58
C ASN A 126 -2.32 -18.69 -6.41
N THR A 127 -2.39 -17.38 -6.18
CA THR A 127 -1.21 -16.51 -6.08
C THR A 127 -0.52 -16.62 -4.72
N PHE A 128 -1.30 -16.58 -3.63
CA PHE A 128 -0.75 -16.51 -2.27
C PHE A 128 -0.73 -17.84 -1.52
N GLY A 129 -1.44 -18.85 -2.02
CA GLY A 129 -1.58 -20.15 -1.38
C GLY A 129 -2.54 -20.12 -0.18
N ASP A 130 -2.94 -21.32 0.26
CA ASP A 130 -3.87 -21.54 1.37
C ASP A 130 -3.17 -21.71 2.73
N LYS A 131 -1.86 -21.46 2.78
CA LYS A 131 -1.06 -21.61 4.00
C LYS A 131 -1.06 -20.33 4.82
N ASP A 132 -0.88 -20.54 6.13
CA ASP A 132 -0.61 -19.51 7.12
C ASP A 132 0.57 -18.61 6.73
N ILE A 133 0.61 -17.41 7.29
CA ILE A 133 1.73 -16.48 7.13
C ILE A 133 2.94 -17.04 7.89
N ASP A 134 3.91 -17.57 7.16
CA ASP A 134 5.13 -18.12 7.73
C ASP A 134 6.37 -17.34 7.28
N VAL A 135 6.92 -16.51 8.16
CA VAL A 135 8.20 -15.83 7.93
C VAL A 135 9.40 -16.78 7.90
N LEU A 136 9.27 -18.00 8.44
CA LEU A 136 10.37 -18.97 8.47
C LEU A 136 10.48 -19.79 7.18
N SER A 137 9.45 -19.81 6.34
CA SER A 137 9.43 -20.60 5.11
C SER A 137 10.43 -20.08 4.06
N GLY A 138 10.89 -18.83 4.20
CA GLY A 138 11.68 -18.14 3.19
C GLY A 138 10.83 -17.50 2.08
N ASP A 139 9.49 -17.60 2.15
CA ASP A 139 8.59 -17.03 1.14
C ASP A 139 8.51 -15.51 1.20
N PHE A 140 8.83 -14.90 2.34
CA PHE A 140 8.86 -13.45 2.51
C PHE A 140 10.29 -12.94 2.38
N LYS A 141 10.48 -11.94 1.51
CA LYS A 141 11.69 -11.14 1.42
C LYS A 141 11.65 -9.95 2.38
N THR A 142 10.46 -9.39 2.66
CA THR A 142 10.30 -8.22 3.54
C THR A 142 9.26 -8.44 4.64
N LEU A 143 9.19 -7.49 5.58
CA LEU A 143 8.00 -7.32 6.38
C LEU A 143 6.83 -6.88 5.49
N LEU A 144 5.63 -7.38 5.83
CA LEU A 144 4.36 -7.07 5.20
C LEU A 144 3.43 -6.44 6.24
N LEU A 145 2.68 -5.40 5.85
CA LEU A 145 1.52 -4.90 6.58
C LEU A 145 0.28 -4.96 5.70
N VAL A 146 -0.80 -5.54 6.21
CA VAL A 146 -2.12 -5.50 5.57
C VAL A 146 -3.09 -4.77 6.49
N VAL A 147 -3.73 -3.72 5.99
CA VAL A 147 -4.78 -2.99 6.72
C VAL A 147 -6.12 -3.64 6.47
N THR A 148 -6.86 -3.96 7.54
CA THR A 148 -8.24 -4.45 7.46
C THR A 148 -9.14 -3.65 8.41
N MET A 149 -10.46 -3.72 8.22
CA MET A 149 -11.45 -3.20 9.17
C MET A 149 -12.18 -4.37 9.81
N ASN A 150 -12.06 -4.53 11.13
CA ASN A 150 -12.87 -5.48 11.86
C ASN A 150 -14.25 -4.88 12.12
N ARG A 151 -15.25 -5.35 11.37
CA ARG A 151 -16.63 -4.89 11.53
C ARG A 151 -17.21 -5.33 12.86
N SER A 152 -16.86 -6.51 13.36
CA SER A 152 -17.37 -7.05 14.63
C SER A 152 -16.95 -6.21 15.84
N THR A 153 -15.80 -5.53 15.78
CA THR A 153 -15.29 -4.67 16.87
C THR A 153 -15.30 -3.17 16.53
N ASP A 154 -15.76 -2.81 15.33
CA ASP A 154 -15.77 -1.44 14.81
C ASP A 154 -14.39 -0.75 14.85
N SER A 155 -13.34 -1.51 14.53
CA SER A 155 -11.96 -1.00 14.64
C SER A 155 -11.07 -1.41 13.49
N PRO A 156 -10.12 -0.55 13.08
CA PRO A 156 -9.04 -0.95 12.18
C PRO A 156 -8.24 -2.09 12.81
N TRP A 157 -7.90 -3.09 12.01
CA TRP A 157 -7.07 -4.22 12.42
C TRP A 157 -5.90 -4.41 11.44
N PRO A 158 -4.86 -3.57 11.58
CA PRO A 158 -3.65 -3.74 10.77
C PRO A 158 -2.84 -4.94 11.26
N ILE A 159 -2.50 -5.83 10.34
CA ILE A 159 -1.78 -7.07 10.63
C ILE A 159 -0.43 -7.05 9.91
N SER A 160 0.63 -7.05 10.70
CA SER A 160 2.01 -7.19 10.24
C SER A 160 2.46 -8.64 10.32
N ASN A 161 3.42 -9.06 9.50
CA ASN A 161 4.12 -10.34 9.69
C ASN A 161 5.33 -10.25 10.66
N ASN A 162 5.56 -9.12 11.35
CA ASN A 162 6.64 -8.98 12.35
C ASN A 162 6.55 -10.09 13.42
N PRO A 163 7.51 -11.03 13.49
CA PRO A 163 7.42 -12.20 14.38
C PRO A 163 7.37 -11.85 15.86
N ASP A 164 7.97 -10.73 16.26
CA ASP A 164 8.04 -10.35 17.67
C ASP A 164 6.80 -9.59 18.15
N ALA A 165 5.92 -9.15 17.23
CA ALA A 165 4.71 -8.41 17.58
C ALA A 165 3.81 -9.20 18.54
N LYS A 166 3.11 -8.47 19.45
CA LYS A 166 2.33 -9.08 20.55
C LYS A 166 1.38 -10.20 20.10
N TYR A 167 0.66 -9.99 19.00
CA TYR A 167 -0.34 -10.93 18.47
C TYR A 167 0.24 -11.89 17.42
N ASN A 168 1.56 -11.86 17.20
CA ASN A 168 2.28 -12.75 16.30
C ASN A 168 3.09 -13.81 17.06
N ASP A 169 3.06 -13.78 18.40
CA ASP A 169 3.61 -14.85 19.23
C ASP A 169 2.92 -16.18 18.89
N ARG A 170 3.68 -17.12 18.32
CA ARG A 170 3.20 -18.43 17.85
C ARG A 170 2.67 -19.31 18.97
N LYS A 171 2.94 -18.99 20.24
CA LYS A 171 2.38 -19.69 21.40
C LYS A 171 0.91 -19.34 21.63
N ARG A 172 0.45 -18.22 21.06
CA ARG A 172 -0.96 -17.81 21.14
C ARG A 172 -1.83 -18.71 20.27
N LEU A 173 -3.03 -19.01 20.76
CA LEU A 173 -4.06 -19.66 19.96
C LEU A 173 -4.63 -18.71 18.91
N ASP A 174 -4.74 -17.43 19.27
CA ASP A 174 -5.16 -16.29 18.45
C ASP A 174 -3.95 -15.54 17.86
N CYS A 175 -3.10 -16.28 17.17
CA CYS A 175 -1.89 -15.74 16.54
C CYS A 175 -2.22 -15.25 15.12
N ASN A 176 -1.95 -13.99 14.79
CA ASN A 176 -2.22 -13.47 13.44
C ASN A 176 -1.40 -14.16 12.35
N LEU A 177 -0.23 -14.72 12.69
CA LEU A 177 0.57 -15.46 11.72
C LEU A 177 -0.09 -16.78 11.28
N ARG A 178 -1.11 -17.26 12.01
CA ARG A 178 -1.91 -18.44 11.65
C ARG A 178 -3.08 -18.12 10.73
N ILE A 179 -3.16 -16.88 10.24
CA ILE A 179 -4.15 -16.48 9.24
C ILE A 179 -3.56 -16.82 7.87
N PRO A 180 -4.28 -17.56 7.00
CA PRO A 180 -3.85 -17.77 5.63
C PRO A 180 -3.65 -16.44 4.89
N LEU A 181 -2.55 -16.30 4.15
CA LEU A 181 -2.20 -15.02 3.51
C LEU A 181 -3.31 -14.55 2.54
N TYR A 182 -3.85 -15.46 1.72
CA TYR A 182 -4.95 -15.14 0.81
C TYR A 182 -6.15 -14.57 1.57
N GLN A 183 -6.44 -15.09 2.76
CA GLN A 183 -7.61 -14.71 3.55
C GLN A 183 -7.41 -13.33 4.17
N LEU A 184 -6.21 -13.04 4.67
CA LEU A 184 -5.86 -11.71 5.17
C LEU A 184 -5.98 -10.65 4.07
N VAL A 185 -5.44 -10.94 2.88
CA VAL A 185 -5.55 -10.04 1.72
C VAL A 185 -7.00 -9.87 1.29
N ARG A 186 -7.78 -10.97 1.24
CA ARG A 186 -9.20 -10.94 0.90
C ARG A 186 -10.04 -10.12 1.89
N ALA A 187 -9.70 -10.16 3.18
CA ALA A 187 -10.32 -9.33 4.21
C ALA A 187 -10.07 -7.84 3.95
N SER A 188 -8.85 -7.47 3.54
CA SER A 188 -8.49 -6.10 3.19
C SER A 188 -9.22 -5.55 1.96
N THR A 189 -9.62 -6.41 1.03
CA THR A 189 -10.26 -6.02 -0.25
C THR A 189 -11.78 -6.19 -0.25
N ALA A 190 -12.39 -6.47 0.91
CA ALA A 190 -13.82 -6.75 1.05
C ALA A 190 -14.68 -5.48 1.00
N ALA A 191 -14.62 -4.73 -0.11
CA ALA A 191 -15.21 -3.40 -0.23
C ALA A 191 -16.74 -3.48 -0.08
N PRO A 192 -17.34 -2.73 0.87
CA PRO A 192 -18.79 -2.68 1.01
C PRO A 192 -19.45 -2.29 -0.31
N ALA A 193 -20.60 -2.92 -0.61
CA ALA A 193 -21.32 -2.85 -1.89
C ALA A 193 -20.72 -3.60 -3.09
N TYR A 194 -19.43 -3.97 -3.08
CA TYR A 194 -18.79 -4.73 -4.17
C TYR A 194 -18.55 -6.19 -3.82
N PHE A 195 -18.14 -6.47 -2.58
CA PHE A 195 -17.79 -7.82 -2.13
C PHE A 195 -18.47 -8.18 -0.82
N LYS A 196 -18.74 -9.48 -0.63
CA LYS A 196 -19.18 -9.99 0.67
C LYS A 196 -18.07 -9.76 1.72
N PRO A 197 -18.43 -9.46 2.97
CA PRO A 197 -17.48 -9.45 4.08
C PRO A 197 -16.74 -10.80 4.20
N GLU A 198 -15.53 -10.76 4.74
CA GLU A 198 -14.73 -11.95 5.00
C GLU A 198 -14.90 -12.37 6.46
N THR A 199 -15.22 -13.65 6.73
CA THR A 199 -15.33 -14.16 8.09
C THR A 199 -14.07 -14.96 8.44
N LEU A 200 -13.43 -14.58 9.53
CA LEU A 200 -12.17 -15.19 9.97
C LEU A 200 -12.33 -15.69 11.40
N GLN A 201 -12.02 -16.98 11.58
CA GLN A 201 -11.94 -17.62 12.89
C GLN A 201 -10.53 -17.41 13.45
N TRP A 202 -10.33 -16.41 14.30
CA TRP A 202 -8.99 -16.01 14.74
C TRP A 202 -8.36 -17.02 15.70
N ASP A 203 -9.21 -17.66 16.51
CA ASP A 203 -8.85 -18.76 17.39
C ASP A 203 -9.73 -19.96 17.04
N PRO A 204 -9.19 -21.03 16.42
CA PRO A 204 -9.97 -22.19 16.01
C PRO A 204 -10.71 -22.89 17.15
N GLY A 205 -10.24 -22.74 18.40
CA GLY A 205 -10.84 -23.35 19.57
C GLY A 205 -11.89 -22.49 20.27
N ASN A 206 -12.11 -21.24 19.83
CA ASN A 206 -13.03 -20.32 20.48
C ASN A 206 -13.99 -19.63 19.49
N PRO A 207 -15.26 -20.06 19.43
CA PRO A 207 -16.28 -19.46 18.56
C PRO A 207 -16.48 -17.95 18.75
N GLU A 208 -16.25 -17.41 19.95
CA GLU A 208 -16.37 -15.97 20.23
C GLU A 208 -15.30 -15.12 19.53
N LYS A 209 -14.21 -15.75 19.07
CA LYS A 209 -13.15 -15.10 18.28
C LYS A 209 -13.36 -15.27 16.78
N THR A 210 -14.61 -15.38 16.36
CA THR A 210 -15.02 -15.26 14.97
C THR A 210 -15.31 -13.80 14.66
N PHE A 211 -14.58 -13.23 13.71
CA PHE A 211 -14.75 -11.84 13.34
C PHE A 211 -15.11 -11.68 11.87
N VAL A 212 -15.87 -10.63 11.60
CA VAL A 212 -16.26 -10.22 10.25
C VAL A 212 -15.42 -9.02 9.86
N PHE A 213 -14.76 -9.13 8.72
CA PHE A 213 -13.89 -8.12 8.16
C PHE A 213 -14.48 -7.51 6.89
N VAL A 214 -14.26 -6.21 6.75
CA VAL A 214 -14.52 -5.45 5.52
C VAL A 214 -13.24 -4.72 5.10
N ASP A 215 -13.28 -4.12 3.92
CA ASP A 215 -12.13 -3.43 3.32
C ASP A 215 -11.46 -2.42 4.26
N GLY A 216 -10.13 -2.46 4.29
CA GLY A 216 -9.32 -1.57 5.12
C GLY A 216 -9.40 -0.10 4.72
N GLY A 217 -9.87 0.20 3.50
CA GLY A 217 -10.15 1.55 3.02
C GLY A 217 -11.29 2.23 3.80
N VAL A 218 -12.12 1.47 4.51
CA VAL A 218 -13.15 2.01 5.43
C VAL A 218 -12.55 2.40 6.80
N THR A 219 -11.23 2.56 6.86
CA THR A 219 -10.49 3.04 8.02
C THR A 219 -9.73 4.31 7.65
N PRO A 220 -9.22 5.09 8.64
CA PRO A 220 -8.33 6.21 8.36
C PRO A 220 -7.05 5.84 7.58
N TYR A 221 -6.77 4.56 7.39
CA TYR A 221 -5.51 4.05 6.83
C TYR A 221 -5.64 3.62 5.36
N ASN A 222 -6.49 4.30 4.57
CA ASN A 222 -6.49 4.07 3.11
C ASN A 222 -5.11 4.38 2.48
N ASN A 223 -4.38 5.36 3.03
CA ASN A 223 -2.94 5.53 2.86
C ASN A 223 -2.25 5.07 4.16
N PRO A 224 -1.58 3.89 4.18
CA PRO A 224 -1.02 3.35 5.41
C PRO A 224 0.35 3.95 5.80
N ALA A 225 0.85 5.00 5.15
CA ALA A 225 2.21 5.49 5.32
C ALA A 225 2.54 5.90 6.76
N PHE A 226 1.68 6.72 7.38
CA PHE A 226 1.90 7.16 8.75
C PHE A 226 1.65 6.04 9.76
N LEU A 227 0.77 5.07 9.44
CA LEU A 227 0.59 3.86 10.24
C LEU A 227 1.85 2.99 10.22
N LEU A 228 2.46 2.77 9.06
CA LEU A 228 3.73 2.04 8.91
C LEU A 228 4.84 2.70 9.73
N TYR A 229 4.96 4.02 9.70
CA TYR A 229 5.87 4.77 10.56
C TYR A 229 5.66 4.46 12.05
N LYS A 230 4.41 4.50 12.53
CA LYS A 230 4.07 4.16 13.92
C LYS A 230 4.43 2.71 14.24
N MET A 231 4.12 1.77 13.34
CA MET A 231 4.42 0.35 13.56
C MET A 231 5.92 0.05 13.55
N ALA A 232 6.70 0.76 12.73
CA ALA A 232 8.14 0.63 12.68
C ALA A 232 8.85 1.18 13.93
N THR A 233 8.32 2.23 14.55
CA THR A 233 9.06 3.01 15.55
C THR A 233 8.55 2.84 16.98
N GLN A 234 7.24 2.62 17.19
CA GLN A 234 6.67 2.62 18.52
C GLN A 234 6.96 1.30 19.25
N ALA A 235 7.40 1.41 20.51
CA ALA A 235 7.82 0.27 21.34
C ALA A 235 6.82 -0.90 21.41
N PRO A 236 5.47 -0.68 21.46
CA PRO A 236 4.51 -1.79 21.50
C PRO A 236 4.53 -2.72 20.27
N TYR A 237 4.97 -2.22 19.11
CA TYR A 237 5.09 -3.00 17.88
C TYR A 237 6.44 -3.71 17.75
N LYS A 238 7.39 -3.44 18.65
CA LYS A 238 8.66 -4.16 18.83
C LYS A 238 9.62 -4.17 17.62
N LEU A 239 9.41 -3.31 16.63
CA LEU A 239 10.42 -3.06 15.58
C LEU A 239 11.48 -2.07 16.07
N GLY A 240 11.07 -0.94 16.65
CA GLY A 240 11.98 0.02 17.29
C GLY A 240 13.01 0.63 16.34
N TRP A 241 12.66 0.80 15.07
CA TRP A 241 13.54 1.37 14.06
C TRP A 241 13.93 2.81 14.41
N LYS A 242 15.19 3.14 14.14
CA LYS A 242 15.74 4.47 14.41
C LYS A 242 15.09 5.51 13.49
N THR A 243 14.62 6.61 14.06
CA THR A 243 14.09 7.76 13.33
C THR A 243 15.21 8.66 12.81
N GLY A 244 14.89 9.52 11.86
CA GLY A 244 15.74 10.53 11.27
C GLY A 244 15.68 10.47 9.74
N GLU A 245 15.81 11.62 9.08
CA GLU A 245 15.74 11.78 7.61
C GLU A 245 16.75 10.89 6.87
N LYS A 246 17.90 10.62 7.48
CA LYS A 246 18.94 9.74 6.91
C LYS A 246 18.85 8.29 7.39
N ASN A 247 17.91 7.96 8.28
CA ASN A 247 17.76 6.62 8.85
C ASN A 247 16.50 5.91 8.35
N LEU A 248 15.43 6.65 8.04
CA LEU A 248 14.15 6.10 7.66
C LEU A 248 13.59 6.81 6.43
N LEU A 249 13.35 6.06 5.36
CA LEU A 249 12.65 6.50 4.15
C LEU A 249 11.25 5.90 4.12
N ILE A 250 10.25 6.71 3.78
CA ILE A 250 8.90 6.26 3.49
C ILE A 250 8.50 6.75 2.10
N VAL A 251 8.20 5.82 1.21
CA VAL A 251 7.66 6.10 -0.12
C VAL A 251 6.19 5.69 -0.11
N SER A 252 5.29 6.62 -0.38
CA SER A 252 3.86 6.38 -0.47
C SER A 252 3.41 6.54 -1.92
N VAL A 253 2.75 5.52 -2.46
CA VAL A 253 2.26 5.50 -3.85
C VAL A 253 0.75 5.34 -3.84
N GLY A 254 0.07 6.36 -4.36
CA GLY A 254 -1.38 6.40 -4.45
C GLY A 254 -1.93 5.69 -5.70
N THR A 255 -3.26 5.53 -5.71
CA THR A 255 -4.02 4.99 -6.85
C THR A 255 -4.65 6.10 -7.71
N GLY A 256 -4.14 7.32 -7.60
CA GLY A 256 -4.75 8.50 -8.19
C GLY A 256 -5.95 9.04 -7.41
N SER A 257 -6.18 10.33 -7.54
CA SER A 257 -7.27 11.04 -6.88
C SER A 257 -7.70 12.25 -7.69
N ALA A 258 -8.96 12.63 -7.60
CA ALA A 258 -9.42 13.92 -8.06
C ALA A 258 -10.50 14.45 -7.13
N PRO A 259 -10.55 15.77 -6.87
CA PRO A 259 -11.67 16.37 -6.19
C PRO A 259 -12.96 16.03 -6.95
N SER A 260 -14.04 15.70 -6.21
CA SER A 260 -15.34 15.50 -6.85
C SER A 260 -16.02 16.86 -7.06
N PRO A 261 -16.24 17.30 -8.30
CA PRO A 261 -17.06 18.48 -8.55
C PRO A 261 -18.52 18.13 -8.21
N GLY A 262 -19.11 18.79 -7.22
CA GLY A 262 -20.58 18.85 -7.10
C GLY A 262 -21.21 18.53 -5.75
N ALA A 263 -22.39 19.13 -5.53
CA ALA A 263 -23.26 18.94 -4.38
C ALA A 263 -23.86 17.53 -4.34
N TYR A 264 -24.14 17.03 -3.13
CA TYR A 264 -24.89 15.81 -2.92
C TYR A 264 -26.28 15.92 -3.56
N GLY A 265 -26.47 15.24 -4.71
CA GLY A 265 -27.76 15.14 -5.39
C GLY A 265 -28.68 14.11 -4.73
N ASN A 266 -29.28 13.24 -5.54
CA ASN A 266 -30.19 12.19 -5.07
C ASN A 266 -29.51 11.22 -4.07
N ILE A 267 -30.25 10.78 -3.05
CA ILE A 267 -29.79 9.91 -1.94
C ILE A 267 -28.97 8.71 -2.42
N VAL A 268 -29.35 8.09 -3.55
CA VAL A 268 -28.64 6.92 -4.10
C VAL A 268 -27.24 7.27 -4.62
N ASN A 269 -27.08 8.39 -5.33
CA ASN A 269 -25.77 8.84 -5.81
C ASN A 269 -24.91 9.33 -4.64
N THR A 270 -25.53 9.98 -3.66
CA THR A 270 -24.88 10.37 -2.40
C THR A 270 -24.31 9.16 -1.65
N LEU A 271 -25.09 8.09 -1.48
CA LEU A 271 -24.64 6.86 -0.82
C LEU A 271 -23.51 6.13 -1.57
N LYS A 272 -23.45 6.23 -2.91
CA LYS A 272 -22.35 5.66 -3.71
C LYS A 272 -21.05 6.46 -3.58
N ASN A 273 -21.14 7.79 -3.47
CA ASN A 273 -19.96 8.67 -3.50
C ASN A 273 -19.35 8.94 -2.11
N ILE A 274 -20.13 8.80 -1.02
CA ILE A 274 -19.64 9.02 0.36
C ILE A 274 -18.42 8.15 0.71
N PRO A 275 -18.41 6.82 0.46
CA PRO A 275 -17.26 5.98 0.80
C PRO A 275 -15.98 6.43 0.08
N THR A 276 -16.04 6.69 -1.23
CA THR A 276 -14.89 7.14 -2.03
C THR A 276 -14.39 8.51 -1.57
N ASN A 277 -15.30 9.44 -1.28
CA ASN A 277 -14.94 10.77 -0.76
C ASN A 277 -14.27 10.67 0.60
N LEU A 278 -14.79 9.84 1.51
CA LEU A 278 -14.21 9.63 2.83
C LEU A 278 -12.84 8.94 2.75
N MET A 279 -12.68 7.96 1.87
CA MET A 279 -11.39 7.33 1.58
C MET A 279 -10.35 8.34 1.09
N TYR A 280 -10.77 9.27 0.23
CA TYR A 280 -9.91 10.35 -0.25
C TYR A 280 -9.52 11.31 0.87
N THR A 281 -10.46 11.78 1.69
CA THR A 281 -10.11 12.68 2.80
C THR A 281 -9.20 12.01 3.82
N MET A 282 -9.41 10.73 4.12
CA MET A 282 -8.53 9.93 4.98
C MET A 282 -7.13 9.76 4.38
N GLN A 283 -7.03 9.52 3.06
CA GLN A 283 -5.75 9.44 2.36
C GLN A 283 -4.96 10.76 2.46
N VAL A 284 -5.62 11.90 2.25
CA VAL A 284 -5.01 13.24 2.34
C VAL A 284 -4.56 13.53 3.78
N ASP A 285 -5.37 13.20 4.79
CA ASP A 285 -4.98 13.37 6.19
C ASP A 285 -3.71 12.58 6.56
N GLN A 286 -3.60 11.32 6.10
CA GLN A 286 -2.37 10.54 6.32
C GLN A 286 -1.17 11.11 5.58
N ASP A 287 -1.36 11.71 4.39
CA ASP A 287 -0.31 12.43 3.66
C ASP A 287 0.16 13.68 4.44
N ILE A 288 -0.77 14.51 4.91
CA ILE A 288 -0.49 15.69 5.76
C ILE A 288 0.31 15.28 7.01
N ASN A 289 -0.10 14.22 7.70
CA ASN A 289 0.60 13.70 8.87
C ASN A 289 2.05 13.31 8.54
N CYS A 290 2.26 12.64 7.40
CA CYS A 290 3.59 12.29 6.92
C CYS A 290 4.45 13.50 6.60
N ARG A 291 3.90 14.52 5.91
CA ARG A 291 4.65 15.74 5.55
C ARG A 291 4.90 16.67 6.74
N THR A 292 4.07 16.60 7.78
CA THR A 292 4.24 17.38 9.01
C THR A 292 5.30 16.78 9.93
N VAL A 293 5.34 15.45 10.06
CA VAL A 293 6.27 14.76 10.97
C VAL A 293 7.59 14.39 10.26
N GLY A 294 7.49 13.97 9.01
CA GLY A 294 8.62 13.67 8.14
C GLY A 294 9.05 14.89 7.32
N ARG A 295 10.14 14.73 6.59
CA ARG A 295 10.60 15.67 5.56
C ARG A 295 9.98 15.28 4.23
N CYS A 296 9.08 16.11 3.72
CA CYS A 296 8.61 15.97 2.34
C CYS A 296 9.78 16.27 1.39
N ILE A 297 10.17 15.27 0.59
CA ILE A 297 11.16 15.41 -0.49
C ILE A 297 10.44 15.69 -1.80
N TYR A 298 9.30 15.04 -2.02
CA TYR A 298 8.48 15.18 -3.21
C TYR A 298 7.02 14.84 -2.89
N GLY A 299 6.11 15.64 -3.43
CA GLY A 299 4.68 15.38 -3.44
C GLY A 299 3.94 16.57 -4.05
N ALA A 300 2.87 16.32 -4.79
CA ALA A 300 2.04 17.41 -5.32
C ALA A 300 1.50 18.31 -4.18
N PRO A 301 1.20 19.60 -4.46
CA PRO A 301 0.55 20.47 -3.49
C PRO A 301 -0.74 19.85 -2.96
N ILE A 302 -0.96 19.94 -1.64
CA ILE A 302 -2.16 19.45 -0.95
C ILE A 302 -3.32 20.41 -1.20
N ASP A 303 -3.09 21.69 -0.91
CA ASP A 303 -4.03 22.78 -1.13
C ASP A 303 -3.27 24.12 -1.24
N ARG A 304 -4.01 25.22 -1.37
CA ARG A 304 -3.46 26.56 -1.59
C ARG A 304 -2.81 27.19 -0.35
N GLU A 305 -3.12 26.70 0.84
CA GLU A 305 -2.56 27.20 2.10
C GLU A 305 -1.33 26.38 2.52
N MET A 306 -1.45 25.05 2.47
CA MET A 306 -0.41 24.12 2.87
C MET A 306 0.68 23.95 1.81
N GLY A 307 0.35 24.10 0.53
CA GLY A 307 1.28 23.82 -0.57
C GLY A 307 1.75 22.36 -0.55
N ASP A 308 3.03 22.12 -0.83
CA ASP A 308 3.63 20.78 -0.84
C ASP A 308 4.33 20.38 0.47
N LEU A 309 4.49 21.33 1.42
CA LEU A 309 5.26 21.18 2.65
C LEU A 309 6.72 20.70 2.45
N ILE A 310 7.32 20.97 1.29
CA ILE A 310 8.75 20.76 1.07
C ILE A 310 9.51 21.80 1.89
N PRO A 311 10.46 21.41 2.77
CA PRO A 311 11.18 22.36 3.61
C PRO A 311 11.94 23.40 2.79
N LEU A 312 11.80 24.66 3.18
CA LEU A 312 12.51 25.79 2.59
C LEU A 312 13.57 26.33 3.55
N ASP A 313 14.63 26.91 3.00
CA ASP A 313 15.62 27.69 3.73
C ASP A 313 15.11 29.11 4.05
N GLU A 314 15.93 29.89 4.74
CA GLU A 314 15.62 31.29 5.10
C GLU A 314 15.36 32.21 3.89
N ASN A 315 15.81 31.81 2.69
CA ASN A 315 15.63 32.55 1.44
C ASN A 315 14.47 31.99 0.60
N SER A 316 13.60 31.16 1.18
CA SER A 316 12.48 30.50 0.50
C SER A 316 12.89 29.60 -0.67
N LYS A 317 14.10 29.02 -0.63
CA LYS A 317 14.55 27.98 -1.58
C LYS A 317 14.42 26.62 -0.95
N VAL A 318 14.23 25.58 -1.75
CA VAL A 318 14.18 24.19 -1.26
C VAL A 318 15.45 23.88 -0.47
N LEU A 319 15.27 23.46 0.79
CA LEU A 319 16.37 23.08 1.66
C LEU A 319 17.07 21.84 1.07
N PRO A 320 18.40 21.87 0.85
CA PRO A 320 19.13 20.73 0.30
C PRO A 320 19.12 19.51 1.23
N LEU A 321 19.19 18.29 0.68
CA LEU A 321 19.07 17.02 1.44
C LEU A 321 20.27 16.74 2.36
N GLU A 322 21.40 17.42 2.13
CA GLU A 322 22.57 17.39 3.00
C GLU A 322 22.32 18.06 4.35
N ASN A 323 21.52 19.14 4.35
CA ASN A 323 21.09 19.87 5.55
C ASN A 323 19.96 19.10 6.24
N ASP A 324 20.02 18.97 7.57
CA ASP A 324 18.98 18.30 8.35
C ASP A 324 17.79 19.25 8.58
N ALA A 325 16.57 18.82 8.25
CA ALA A 325 15.36 19.58 8.57
C ALA A 325 14.76 19.19 9.94
N ASN A 326 15.49 18.38 10.72
CA ASN A 326 15.15 17.85 12.04
C ASN A 326 13.82 17.07 12.03
N ARG A 327 13.60 16.26 10.99
CA ARG A 327 12.39 15.43 10.83
C ARG A 327 12.64 13.97 11.15
N HIS A 328 11.55 13.26 11.40
CA HIS A 328 11.60 11.87 11.88
C HIS A 328 11.89 10.84 10.78
N PHE A 329 11.73 11.19 9.51
CA PHE A 329 11.97 10.35 8.34
C PHE A 329 11.94 11.20 7.07
N SER A 330 12.52 10.70 5.99
CA SER A 330 12.30 11.23 4.64
C SER A 330 11.02 10.65 4.04
N TYR A 331 10.22 11.48 3.39
CA TYR A 331 8.92 11.12 2.85
C TYR A 331 8.78 11.54 1.39
N ILE A 332 8.26 10.63 0.58
CA ILE A 332 7.97 10.84 -0.83
C ILE A 332 6.54 10.38 -1.11
N ARG A 333 5.76 11.21 -1.80
CA ARG A 333 4.40 10.89 -2.24
C ARG A 333 4.31 10.95 -3.76
N TYR A 334 4.04 9.82 -4.39
CA TYR A 334 3.68 9.75 -5.81
C TYR A 334 2.19 9.48 -5.94
N ASN A 335 1.48 10.32 -6.69
CA ASN A 335 0.05 10.15 -6.91
C ASN A 335 -0.40 10.87 -8.19
N ALA A 336 -1.35 10.27 -8.91
CA ALA A 336 -1.94 10.89 -10.08
C ALA A 336 -3.04 11.88 -9.67
N ASP A 337 -3.06 13.08 -10.26
CA ASP A 337 -4.28 13.88 -10.28
C ASP A 337 -5.14 13.42 -11.46
N LEU A 338 -6.31 12.86 -11.14
CA LEU A 338 -7.26 12.31 -12.10
C LEU A 338 -8.30 13.35 -12.53
N SER A 339 -8.17 14.61 -12.09
CA SER A 339 -9.02 15.71 -12.56
C SER A 339 -8.75 15.99 -14.05
N GLU A 340 -9.67 16.67 -14.72
CA GLU A 340 -9.45 17.09 -16.11
C GLU A 340 -8.18 17.96 -16.25
N GLU A 341 -7.91 18.81 -15.25
CA GLU A 341 -6.69 19.63 -15.18
C GLU A 341 -5.44 18.77 -15.02
N GLY A 342 -5.45 17.83 -14.06
CA GLY A 342 -4.34 16.91 -13.83
C GLY A 342 -4.03 16.01 -15.04
N LEU A 343 -5.07 15.53 -15.73
CA LEU A 343 -4.90 14.78 -16.97
C LEU A 343 -4.36 15.66 -18.10
N ALA A 344 -4.78 16.93 -18.18
CA ALA A 344 -4.24 17.88 -19.16
C ALA A 344 -2.75 18.18 -18.90
N ASP A 345 -2.32 18.33 -17.65
CA ASP A 345 -0.92 18.52 -17.25
C ASP A 345 -0.04 17.32 -17.65
N LEU A 346 -0.60 16.11 -17.62
CA LEU A 346 0.03 14.90 -18.12
C LEU A 346 -0.05 14.75 -19.65
N LYS A 347 -0.67 15.70 -20.36
CA LYS A 347 -0.96 15.66 -21.81
C LYS A 347 -1.87 14.50 -22.23
N LEU A 348 -2.80 14.12 -21.36
CA LEU A 348 -3.76 13.02 -21.51
C LEU A 348 -5.21 13.51 -21.65
N THR A 349 -5.42 14.61 -22.39
CA THR A 349 -6.75 15.23 -22.57
C THR A 349 -7.79 14.35 -23.27
N GLY A 350 -7.37 13.22 -23.87
CA GLY A 350 -8.27 12.25 -24.48
C GLY A 350 -8.87 11.23 -23.49
N ILE A 351 -8.44 11.23 -22.23
CA ILE A 351 -8.93 10.31 -21.19
C ILE A 351 -10.08 10.98 -20.43
N ASP A 352 -11.18 10.25 -20.28
CA ASP A 352 -12.35 10.68 -19.50
C ASP A 352 -12.06 10.56 -17.99
N SER A 353 -11.98 11.71 -17.32
CA SER A 353 -11.73 11.81 -15.87
C SER A 353 -12.74 11.00 -15.06
N ASP A 354 -14.03 11.07 -15.37
CA ASP A 354 -15.05 10.39 -14.56
C ASP A 354 -14.91 8.87 -14.67
N LYS A 355 -14.52 8.36 -15.85
CA LYS A 355 -14.30 6.93 -16.07
C LYS A 355 -13.11 6.39 -15.30
N VAL A 356 -11.98 7.10 -15.27
CA VAL A 356 -10.77 6.61 -14.58
C VAL A 356 -10.81 6.80 -13.07
N ARG A 357 -11.78 7.55 -12.55
CA ARG A 357 -12.02 7.74 -11.10
C ARG A 357 -12.85 6.63 -10.47
N GLU A 358 -13.60 5.86 -11.26
CA GLU A 358 -14.39 4.72 -10.78
C GLU A 358 -13.47 3.62 -10.19
N MET A 359 -13.90 2.99 -9.08
CA MET A 359 -13.09 1.95 -8.42
C MET A 359 -13.06 0.62 -9.22
N ASP A 360 -14.09 0.40 -10.04
CA ASP A 360 -14.32 -0.76 -10.89
C ASP A 360 -14.11 -0.43 -12.37
N SER A 361 -13.18 0.49 -12.68
CA SER A 361 -12.85 0.96 -14.03
C SER A 361 -12.12 -0.09 -14.91
N VAL A 362 -12.66 -1.31 -14.93
CA VAL A 362 -12.17 -2.47 -15.69
C VAL A 362 -12.13 -2.20 -17.19
N LYS A 363 -13.09 -1.43 -17.72
CA LYS A 363 -13.17 -1.10 -19.15
C LYS A 363 -12.10 -0.09 -19.60
N HIS A 364 -11.39 0.53 -18.66
CA HIS A 364 -10.41 1.59 -18.90
C HIS A 364 -9.01 1.21 -18.40
N ILE A 365 -8.70 -0.09 -18.35
CA ILE A 365 -7.36 -0.61 -17.99
C ILE A 365 -6.26 0.12 -18.78
N GLN A 366 -6.44 0.28 -20.09
CA GLN A 366 -5.45 0.95 -20.96
C GLN A 366 -5.25 2.43 -20.59
N ASP A 367 -6.32 3.14 -20.21
CA ASP A 367 -6.25 4.53 -19.77
C ASP A 367 -5.50 4.63 -18.43
N LEU A 368 -5.83 3.75 -17.47
CA LEU A 368 -5.14 3.64 -16.18
C LEU A 368 -3.65 3.34 -16.35
N GLN A 369 -3.29 2.45 -17.29
CA GLN A 369 -1.88 2.19 -17.61
C GLN A 369 -1.18 3.43 -18.18
N THR A 370 -1.85 4.14 -19.09
CA THR A 370 -1.31 5.33 -19.73
C THR A 370 -1.06 6.44 -18.70
N ILE A 371 -2.01 6.67 -17.79
CA ILE A 371 -1.87 7.59 -16.66
C ILE A 371 -0.69 7.19 -15.77
N GLY A 372 -0.64 5.92 -15.33
CA GLY A 372 0.41 5.43 -14.45
C GLY A 372 1.82 5.56 -15.06
N LYS A 373 1.97 5.26 -16.36
CA LYS A 373 3.23 5.46 -17.10
C LYS A 373 3.63 6.93 -17.17
N ALA A 374 2.69 7.82 -17.46
CA ALA A 374 2.96 9.26 -17.50
C ALA A 374 3.40 9.79 -16.13
N VAL A 375 2.74 9.34 -15.06
CA VAL A 375 3.10 9.70 -13.68
C VAL A 375 4.47 9.14 -13.28
N GLY A 376 4.75 7.86 -13.57
CA GLY A 376 6.08 7.28 -13.35
C GLY A 376 7.18 8.07 -14.04
N ALA A 377 6.98 8.36 -15.33
CA ALA A 377 7.95 9.11 -16.14
C ALA A 377 8.22 10.53 -15.61
N THR A 378 7.19 11.24 -15.16
CA THR A 378 7.26 12.66 -14.78
C THR A 378 7.57 12.90 -13.30
N GLN A 379 7.07 12.04 -12.40
CA GLN A 379 7.18 12.24 -10.96
C GLN A 379 8.32 11.44 -10.34
N VAL A 380 8.62 10.22 -10.81
CA VAL A 380 9.61 9.36 -10.15
C VAL A 380 11.02 9.78 -10.55
N ASN A 381 11.77 10.35 -9.61
CA ASN A 381 13.18 10.67 -9.78
C ASN A 381 14.01 9.96 -8.70
N VAL A 382 14.49 8.76 -9.00
CA VAL A 382 15.23 7.94 -8.03
C VAL A 382 16.53 8.61 -7.57
N ALA A 383 17.31 9.14 -8.51
CA ALA A 383 18.59 9.80 -8.22
C ALA A 383 18.42 10.99 -7.25
N ALA A 384 17.39 11.82 -7.45
CA ALA A 384 17.14 12.97 -6.58
C ALA A 384 16.40 12.59 -5.29
N HIS A 385 15.30 11.85 -5.40
CA HIS A 385 14.42 11.65 -4.26
C HIS A 385 14.97 10.62 -3.26
N PHE A 386 15.80 9.67 -3.72
CA PHE A 386 16.35 8.59 -2.89
C PHE A 386 17.83 8.82 -2.55
N ALA A 387 18.41 10.00 -2.84
CA ALA A 387 19.85 10.27 -2.77
C ALA A 387 20.53 9.75 -1.48
N ASN A 388 19.90 9.95 -0.31
CA ASN A 388 20.42 9.52 0.98
C ASN A 388 20.35 7.99 1.23
N PHE A 389 19.68 7.23 0.36
CA PHE A 389 19.30 5.82 0.55
C PHE A 389 19.78 4.87 -0.56
N LEU A 390 20.45 5.40 -1.59
CA LEU A 390 21.03 4.59 -2.70
C LEU A 390 22.36 3.95 -2.31
N ASN A 391 23.15 4.56 -1.43
CA ASN A 391 24.52 4.13 -1.10
C ASN A 391 24.62 3.18 0.11
N GLY A 392 23.49 2.69 0.63
CA GLY A 392 23.44 1.82 1.80
C GLY A 392 23.44 0.34 1.42
N THR A 393 24.64 -0.26 1.39
CA THR A 393 24.99 -1.71 1.42
C THR A 393 23.97 -2.68 0.82
N SER A 394 24.34 -3.20 -0.35
CA SER A 394 24.11 -4.57 -0.78
C SER A 394 23.89 -5.51 0.41
N VAL A 395 22.77 -6.26 0.38
CA VAL A 395 22.60 -7.45 1.22
C VAL A 395 23.72 -8.44 0.91
#